data_AF-A0A973FU11-F1
#
_entry.id   AF-A0A973FU11-F1
#
_cell.length_a   1.000
_cell.length_b   1.000
_cell.length_c   1.000
_cell.angle_alpha   90.00
_cell.angle_beta   90.00
_cell.angle_gamma   90.00
#
_symmetry.space_group_name_H-M   'P 1'
#
loop_
_entity.id
_entity.type
_entity.pdbx_description
1 polymer ?
#
loop_
_entity_poly.entity_id
_entity_poly.type
_entity_poly.pdbx_seq_one_letter_code
_entity_poly.pdbx_strand_id
1 'polypeptide(L)'
;MQQKPANLVYGVDEKPPLRITIVLALQHIFFLTAGLIVTTMITRAVGCSSELVQSVVCMSMIAGGIATILQALNRGHVGSGYLCTAGIDPTFVSCSILAGLSGGISM
;
A
#
# COMPACT_ATOMS: atom_id res chain seq x y z
N MET A 1 25.29 16.48 10.85
CA MET A 1 24.57 15.38 11.53
C MET A 1 23.21 15.93 11.91
N GLN A 2 22.12 15.33 11.40
CA GLN A 2 20.76 15.80 11.68
C GLN A 2 20.48 15.70 13.18
N GLN A 3 20.06 16.80 13.79
CA GLN A 3 19.83 16.87 15.24
C GLN A 3 18.45 16.28 15.53
N LYS A 4 18.40 15.18 16.31
CA LYS A 4 17.15 14.52 16.68
C LYS A 4 16.29 15.46 17.54
N PRO A 5 15.05 15.81 17.13
CA PRO A 5 14.19 16.64 17.95
C PRO A 5 13.83 15.90 19.25
N ALA A 6 13.76 16.64 20.37
CA ALA A 6 13.63 16.07 21.71
C ALA A 6 12.37 15.20 21.94
N ASN A 7 11.39 15.26 21.04
CA ASN A 7 10.13 14.50 21.13
C ASN A 7 10.13 13.20 20.30
N LEU A 8 11.21 12.87 19.59
CA LEU A 8 11.23 11.72 18.68
C LEU A 8 11.80 10.48 19.36
N VAL A 9 11.08 9.36 19.35
CA VAL A 9 11.57 8.08 19.92
C VAL A 9 12.65 7.47 19.03
N TYR A 10 12.44 7.45 17.70
CA TYR A 10 13.40 6.96 16.70
C TYR A 10 13.52 7.95 15.54
N GLY A 11 14.75 8.31 15.18
CA GLY A 11 15.07 9.03 13.95
C GLY A 11 14.79 8.20 12.70
N VAL A 12 14.68 8.87 11.55
CA VAL A 12 14.35 8.25 10.25
C VAL A 12 15.36 7.15 9.87
N ASP A 13 16.65 7.41 10.11
CA ASP A 13 17.74 6.47 9.82
C ASP A 13 18.08 5.56 11.02
N GLU A 14 17.43 5.77 12.18
CA GLU A 14 17.67 4.92 13.35
C GLU A 14 16.92 3.60 13.20
N LYS A 15 17.63 2.48 13.44
CA LYS A 15 17.03 1.15 13.40
C LYS A 15 16.53 0.78 14.80
N PRO A 16 15.21 0.61 15.00
CA PRO A 16 14.68 0.16 16.29
C PRO A 16 15.13 -1.27 16.60
N PRO A 17 15.02 -1.71 17.87
CA PRO A 17 15.24 -3.10 18.26
C PRO A 17 14.41 -4.06 17.40
N LEU A 18 15.00 -5.19 16.99
CA LEU A 18 14.37 -6.16 16.07
C LEU A 18 12.95 -6.57 16.47
N ARG A 19 12.68 -6.71 17.78
CA ARG A 19 11.36 -7.07 18.30
C ARG A 19 10.30 -6.03 17.95
N ILE A 20 10.63 -4.75 18.11
CA ILE A 20 9.72 -3.63 17.80
C ILE A 20 9.51 -3.55 16.30
N THR A 21 10.59 -3.68 15.51
CA THR A 21 10.53 -3.67 14.05
C THR A 21 9.62 -4.79 13.50
N ILE A 22 9.71 -6.00 14.03
CA ILE A 22 8.86 -7.12 13.61
C ILE A 22 7.38 -6.85 13.93
N VAL A 23 7.08 -6.38 15.14
CA VAL A 23 5.69 -6.06 15.54
C VAL A 23 5.13 -4.92 14.69
N LEU A 24 5.92 -3.88 14.44
CA LEU A 24 5.52 -2.74 13.61
C LEU A 24 5.31 -3.15 12.15
N ALA A 25 6.17 -4.02 11.60
CA ALA A 25 6.01 -4.57 10.27
C ALA A 25 4.70 -5.37 10.15
N LEU A 26 4.40 -6.23 11.13
CA LEU A 26 3.13 -6.96 11.18
C LEU A 26 1.93 -6.01 11.26
N GLN A 27 2.00 -4.97 12.07
CA GLN A 27 0.95 -3.96 12.16
C GLN A 27 0.71 -3.27 10.81
N HIS A 28 1.78 -2.89 10.10
CA HIS A 28 1.67 -2.31 8.75
C HIS A 28 1.03 -3.28 7.76
N ILE A 29 1.40 -4.55 7.79
CA ILE A 29 0.81 -5.57 6.92
C ILE A 29 -0.71 -5.69 7.18
N PHE A 30 -1.13 -5.75 8.44
CA PHE A 30 -2.56 -5.81 8.78
C PHE A 30 -3.31 -4.56 8.34
N PHE A 31 -2.72 -3.38 8.56
CA PHE A 31 -3.32 -2.11 8.16
C PHE A 31 -3.51 -2.02 6.63
N LEU A 32 -2.48 -2.40 5.86
CA LEU A 32 -2.54 -2.40 4.39
C LEU A 32 -3.54 -3.42 3.84
N THR A 33 -3.65 -4.58 4.50
CA THR A 33 -4.59 -5.64 4.10
C THR A 33 -6.05 -5.17 4.25
N ALA A 34 -6.37 -4.33 5.25
CA ALA A 34 -7.70 -3.74 5.39
C ALA A 34 -8.09 -2.89 4.16
N GLY A 35 -7.11 -2.25 3.50
CA GLY A 35 -7.33 -1.52 2.26
C GLY A 35 -7.77 -2.41 1.09
N LEU A 36 -7.39 -3.69 1.08
CA LEU A 36 -7.79 -4.64 0.01
C LEU A 36 -9.30 -4.92 0.00
N ILE A 37 -9.99 -4.71 1.12
CA ILE A 37 -11.46 -4.78 1.18
C ILE A 37 -12.05 -3.80 0.16
N VAL A 38 -11.49 -2.61 0.04
CA VAL A 38 -11.91 -1.59 -0.94
C VAL A 38 -11.69 -2.08 -2.37
N THR A 39 -10.55 -2.70 -2.67
CA THR A 39 -10.29 -3.30 -3.99
C THR A 39 -11.31 -4.38 -4.34
N THR A 40 -11.65 -5.26 -3.38
CA THR A 40 -12.69 -6.27 -3.60
C THR A 40 -14.06 -5.65 -3.80
N MET A 41 -14.39 -4.58 -3.07
CA MET A 41 -15.65 -3.86 -3.22
C MET A 41 -15.76 -3.26 -4.63
N ILE A 42 -14.71 -2.60 -5.12
CA ILE A 42 -14.69 -1.99 -6.47
C ILE A 42 -14.86 -3.07 -7.55
N THR A 43 -14.05 -4.12 -7.52
CA THR A 43 -14.07 -5.18 -8.55
C THR A 43 -15.41 -5.93 -8.57
N ARG A 44 -16.02 -6.17 -7.40
CA ARG A 44 -17.36 -6.75 -7.33
C ARG A 44 -18.45 -5.80 -7.81
N ALA A 45 -18.33 -4.50 -7.54
CA ALA A 45 -19.29 -3.50 -8.02
C ALA A 45 -19.28 -3.37 -9.56
N VAL A 46 -18.15 -3.64 -10.21
CA VAL A 46 -18.03 -3.69 -11.68
C VAL A 46 -18.52 -5.03 -12.25
N GLY A 47 -18.77 -6.05 -11.41
CA GLY A 47 -19.30 -7.35 -11.83
C GLY A 47 -18.25 -8.36 -12.27
N CYS A 48 -17.00 -8.24 -11.81
CA CYS A 48 -15.95 -9.23 -12.08
C CYS A 48 -16.29 -10.62 -11.49
N SER A 49 -15.78 -11.69 -12.15
CA SER A 49 -15.84 -13.05 -11.60
C SER A 49 -15.00 -13.17 -10.32
N SER A 50 -15.31 -14.16 -9.49
CA SER A 50 -14.59 -14.40 -8.22
C SER A 50 -13.10 -14.68 -8.46
N GLU A 51 -12.75 -15.37 -9.54
CA GLU A 51 -11.37 -15.69 -9.91
C GLU A 51 -10.59 -14.43 -10.28
N LEU A 52 -11.22 -13.52 -11.03
CA LEU A 52 -10.60 -12.25 -11.42
C LEU A 52 -10.44 -11.32 -10.20
N VAL A 53 -11.44 -11.26 -9.32
CA VAL A 53 -11.35 -10.50 -8.05
C VAL A 53 -10.15 -10.97 -7.23
N GLN A 54 -9.98 -12.29 -7.04
CA GLN A 54 -8.85 -12.84 -6.32
C GLN A 54 -7.52 -12.49 -6.99
N SER A 55 -7.46 -12.59 -8.32
CA SER A 55 -6.27 -12.24 -9.09
C SER A 55 -5.88 -10.77 -8.94
N VAL A 56 -6.86 -9.85 -8.99
CA VAL A 56 -6.64 -8.41 -8.79
C VAL A 56 -6.15 -8.12 -7.36
N VAL A 57 -6.69 -8.80 -6.34
CA VAL A 57 -6.22 -8.65 -4.96
C VAL A 57 -4.75 -9.10 -4.84
N CYS A 58 -4.41 -10.27 -5.37
CA CYS A 58 -3.03 -10.77 -5.37
C CYS A 58 -2.07 -9.81 -6.08
N MET A 59 -2.46 -9.32 -7.27
CA MET A 59 -1.66 -8.36 -8.03
C MET A 59 -1.51 -7.03 -7.29
N SER A 60 -2.57 -6.56 -6.62
CA SER A 60 -2.55 -5.34 -5.81
C SER A 60 -1.61 -5.47 -4.61
N MET A 61 -1.58 -6.63 -3.94
CA MET A 61 -0.63 -6.91 -2.86
C MET A 61 0.82 -6.86 -3.34
N ILE A 62 1.12 -7.50 -4.47
CA ILE A 62 2.48 -7.51 -5.04
C ILE A 62 2.88 -6.10 -5.47
N ALA A 63 2.01 -5.40 -6.22
CA ALA A 63 2.27 -4.05 -6.68
C ALA A 63 2.46 -3.06 -5.53
N GLY A 64 1.62 -3.13 -4.49
CA GLY A 64 1.75 -2.31 -3.28
C GLY A 64 3.04 -2.58 -2.51
N GLY A 65 3.46 -3.85 -2.42
CA GLY A 65 4.74 -4.22 -1.83
C GLY A 65 5.94 -3.66 -2.60
N ILE A 66 5.95 -3.84 -3.92
CA ILE A 66 7.01 -3.29 -4.80
C ILE A 66 7.04 -1.76 -4.70
N ALA A 67 5.89 -1.09 -4.79
CA ALA A 67 5.79 0.36 -4.69
C ALA A 67 6.31 0.88 -3.33
N THR A 68 5.95 0.21 -2.23
CA THR A 68 6.44 0.55 -0.89
C THR A 68 7.96 0.41 -0.79
N ILE A 69 8.53 -0.68 -1.34
CA ILE A 69 9.97 -0.88 -1.38
C ILE A 69 10.62 0.24 -2.19
N LEU A 70 10.11 0.53 -3.39
CA LEU A 70 10.63 1.60 -4.26
C LEU A 70 10.57 2.97 -3.57
N GLN A 71 9.51 3.26 -2.82
CA GLN A 71 9.34 4.54 -2.13
C GLN A 71 10.28 4.68 -0.91
N ALA A 72 10.60 3.55 -0.27
CA ALA A 72 11.56 3.46 0.82
C ALA A 72 13.02 3.51 0.37
N LEU A 73 13.30 3.20 -0.91
CA LEU A 73 14.64 3.41 -1.46
C LEU A 73 14.99 4.91 -1.48
N ASN A 74 16.21 5.23 -1.09
CA ASN A 74 16.81 6.55 -1.26
C ASN A 74 17.93 6.44 -2.31
N ARG A 75 17.56 6.17 -3.57
CA ARG A 75 18.53 6.02 -4.69
C ARG A 75 18.26 7.04 -5.78
N GLY A 76 18.88 8.22 -5.63
CA GLY A 76 18.81 9.28 -6.63
C GLY A 76 17.41 9.90 -6.71
N HIS A 77 16.84 10.00 -7.91
CA HIS A 77 15.51 10.56 -8.13
C HIS A 77 14.35 9.59 -7.84
N VAL A 78 14.64 8.34 -7.45
CA VAL A 78 13.62 7.31 -7.20
C VAL A 78 13.48 7.05 -5.70
N GLY A 79 12.25 7.19 -5.24
CA GLY A 79 11.87 6.99 -3.85
C GLY A 79 12.17 8.19 -2.97
N SER A 80 11.48 8.24 -1.83
CA SER A 80 11.61 9.34 -0.87
C SER A 80 12.66 9.07 0.21
N GLY A 81 13.13 7.83 0.33
CA GLY A 81 13.94 7.38 1.46
C GLY A 81 13.18 7.22 2.78
N TYR A 82 11.87 7.45 2.78
CA TYR A 82 10.98 7.25 3.93
C TYR A 82 10.10 6.01 3.73
N LEU A 83 9.66 5.41 4.84
CA LEU A 83 8.67 4.33 4.82
C LEU A 83 7.27 4.91 4.50
N CYS A 84 7.02 5.13 3.21
CA CYS A 84 5.72 5.54 2.69
C CYS A 84 5.05 4.33 2.04
N THR A 85 4.15 3.69 2.78
CA THR A 85 3.46 2.49 2.31
C THR A 85 2.46 2.83 1.21
N ALA A 86 2.57 2.16 0.06
CA ALA A 86 1.57 2.27 -1.00
C ALA A 86 0.28 1.57 -0.57
N GLY A 87 -0.79 2.35 -0.39
CA GLY A 87 -2.09 1.89 0.06
C GLY A 87 -3.19 2.21 -0.93
N ILE A 88 -4.37 1.64 -0.67
CA ILE A 88 -5.60 1.95 -1.39
C ILE A 88 -6.35 3.01 -0.61
N ASP A 89 -6.72 4.09 -1.28
CA ASP A 89 -7.47 5.17 -0.67
C ASP A 89 -8.96 5.10 -1.06
N PRO A 90 -9.90 5.07 -0.09
CA PRO A 90 -11.33 4.99 -0.35
C PRO A 90 -11.89 6.15 -1.19
N THR A 91 -11.21 7.28 -1.23
CA THR A 91 -11.65 8.48 -1.96
C THR A 91 -11.65 8.26 -3.48
N PHE A 92 -10.96 7.23 -3.99
CA PHE A 92 -10.97 6.86 -5.40
C PHE A 92 -12.06 5.86 -5.80
N VAL A 93 -12.82 5.30 -4.84
CA VAL A 93 -13.81 4.24 -5.11
C VAL A 93 -14.80 4.61 -6.20
N SER A 94 -15.43 5.79 -6.09
CA SER A 94 -16.46 6.23 -7.06
C SER A 94 -15.89 6.36 -8.47
N CYS A 95 -14.69 6.95 -8.59
CA CYS A 95 -14.00 7.11 -9.87
C CYS A 95 -13.57 5.77 -10.47
N SER A 96 -13.07 4.83 -9.64
CA SER A 96 -12.65 3.51 -10.09
C SER A 96 -13.82 2.65 -10.58
N ILE A 97 -14.98 2.70 -9.90
CA ILE A 97 -16.18 2.00 -10.36
C ILE A 97 -16.66 2.58 -11.69
N LEU A 98 -16.75 3.92 -11.80
CA LEU A 98 -17.15 4.59 -13.04
C LEU A 98 -16.23 4.22 -14.21
N ALA A 99 -14.91 4.22 -13.98
CA ALA A 99 -13.91 3.85 -14.98
C ALA A 99 -14.07 2.38 -15.42
N GLY A 100 -14.29 1.46 -14.47
CA GLY A 100 -14.51 0.04 -14.77
C GLY A 100 -15.77 -0.21 -15.60
N LEU A 101 -16.86 0.52 -15.30
CA LEU A 101 -18.12 0.42 -16.05
C LEU A 101 -18.03 1.06 -17.44
N SER A 102 -17.27 2.16 -17.60
CA SER A 102 -17.20 2.93 -18.84
C SER A 102 -16.15 2.43 -19.83
N GLY A 103 -14.96 2.05 -19.33
CA GLY A 103 -13.86 1.57 -20.16
C GLY A 103 -13.83 0.05 -20.34
N GLY A 104 -14.63 -0.67 -19.55
CA GLY A 104 -14.59 -2.12 -19.46
C GLY A 104 -13.33 -2.62 -18.73
N ILE A 105 -13.47 -3.76 -18.08
CA ILE A 105 -12.33 -4.59 -17.66
C ILE A 105 -12.32 -5.70 -18.72
N SER A 106 -11.20 -5.93 -19.42
CA SER A 106 -11.13 -7.02 -20.40
C SER A 106 -11.54 -8.33 -19.71
N MET A 107 -12.75 -8.77 -20.00
CA MET A 107 -13.43 -9.91 -19.37
C MET A 107 -12.93 -11.22 -19.97
#